data_AF-J9FP87-F1
#
_entry.id   AF-J9FP87-F1
#
_cell.length_a   1.000
_cell.length_b   1.000
_cell.length_c   1.000
_cell.angle_alpha   90.00
_cell.angle_beta   90.00
_cell.angle_gamma   90.00
#
_symmetry.space_group_name_H-M   'P 1'
#
loop_
_entity.id
_entity.type
_entity.pdbx_description
1 polymer ?
#
loop_
_entity_poly.entity_id
_entity_poly.type
_entity_poly.pdbx_seq_one_letter_code
_entity_poly.pdbx_strand_id
1 'polypeptide(L)'
;MNEMRKDVAVNVVDLSRGWTIGYSLDLGASILREMKQVNRLHKTKVEQAGFAVLKGQGIPSVLVETAFISNPQEESLLITHSHQQKIAEAIYRGIRNQMLADTSWKH
;
A
#
# COMPACT_ATOMS: atom_id res chain seq x y z
N MET A 1 34.87 -15.46 -13.54
CA MET A 1 34.68 -14.17 -12.82
C MET A 1 33.44 -13.38 -13.26
N ASN A 2 32.89 -13.56 -14.47
CA ASN A 2 31.70 -12.81 -14.92
C ASN A 2 30.36 -13.39 -14.41
N GLU A 3 30.28 -14.71 -14.18
CA GLU A 3 29.05 -15.37 -13.69
C GLU A 3 28.78 -15.06 -12.20
N MET A 4 29.80 -15.16 -11.35
CA MET A 4 29.72 -14.83 -9.92
C MET A 4 29.21 -13.39 -9.64
N ARG A 5 29.52 -12.42 -10.52
CA ARG A 5 29.00 -11.04 -10.39
C ARG A 5 27.52 -10.93 -10.78
N LYS A 6 27.06 -11.73 -11.75
CA LYS A 6 25.64 -11.80 -12.13
C LYS A 6 24.82 -12.43 -11.01
N ASP A 7 25.32 -13.48 -10.38
CA ASP A 7 24.62 -14.16 -9.29
C ASP A 7 24.43 -13.24 -8.07
N VAL A 8 25.46 -12.47 -7.70
CA VAL A 8 25.35 -11.48 -6.62
C VAL A 8 24.33 -10.39 -6.96
N ALA A 9 24.33 -9.88 -8.20
CA ALA A 9 23.38 -8.86 -8.63
C ALA A 9 21.93 -9.39 -8.64
N VAL A 10 21.72 -10.63 -9.10
CA VAL A 10 20.40 -11.29 -9.10
C VAL A 10 19.90 -11.46 -7.66
N ASN A 11 20.75 -11.93 -6.75
CA ASN A 11 20.38 -12.12 -5.35
C ASN A 11 20.00 -10.81 -4.66
N VAL A 12 20.76 -9.73 -4.88
CA VAL A 12 20.43 -8.40 -4.31
C VAL A 12 19.10 -7.87 -4.87
N VAL A 13 18.84 -8.09 -6.16
CA VAL A 13 17.57 -7.70 -6.78
C VAL A 13 16.41 -8.51 -6.19
N ASP A 14 16.57 -9.81 -5.97
CA ASP A 14 15.50 -10.63 -5.40
C ASP A 14 15.24 -10.33 -3.92
N LEU A 15 16.28 -10.03 -3.14
CA LEU A 15 16.13 -9.55 -1.76
C LEU A 15 15.39 -8.20 -1.70
N SER A 16 15.74 -7.25 -2.57
CA SER A 16 15.06 -5.95 -2.61
C SER A 16 13.59 -6.10 -3.03
N ARG A 17 13.28 -6.98 -3.99
CA ARG A 17 11.89 -7.31 -4.35
C ARG A 17 11.11 -7.90 -3.18
N GLY A 18 11.71 -8.84 -2.45
CA GLY A 18 11.10 -9.45 -1.27
C GLY A 18 10.75 -8.42 -0.22
N TRP A 19 11.68 -7.52 0.10
CA TRP A 19 11.45 -6.40 1.03
C TRP A 19 10.37 -5.45 0.51
N THR A 20 10.41 -5.06 -0.77
CA THR A 20 9.41 -4.16 -1.37
C THR A 20 8.00 -4.75 -1.28
N ILE A 21 7.84 -6.05 -1.56
CA ILE A 21 6.54 -6.74 -1.47
C ILE A 21 6.08 -6.82 -0.02
N GLY A 22 6.96 -7.22 0.91
CA GLY A 22 6.64 -7.30 2.34
C GLY A 22 6.19 -5.96 2.90
N TYR A 23 6.97 -4.90 2.67
CA TYR A 23 6.62 -3.55 3.10
C TYR A 23 5.31 -3.07 2.47
N SER A 24 5.05 -3.37 1.19
CA SER A 24 3.79 -3.00 0.53
C SER A 24 2.57 -3.67 1.16
N LEU A 25 2.71 -4.94 1.57
CA LEU A 25 1.65 -5.67 2.27
C LEU A 25 1.36 -5.07 3.65
N ASP A 26 2.40 -4.77 4.42
CA ASP A 26 2.26 -4.17 5.75
C ASP A 26 1.70 -2.74 5.67
N LEU A 27 2.19 -1.95 4.70
CA LEU A 27 1.65 -0.62 4.38
C LEU A 27 0.16 -0.70 4.03
N GLY A 28 -0.22 -1.61 3.14
CA GLY A 28 -1.61 -1.84 2.77
C GLY A 28 -2.46 -2.23 3.97
N ALA A 29 -1.95 -3.09 4.85
CA ALA A 29 -2.67 -3.54 6.05
C ALA A 29 -2.86 -2.41 7.08
N SER A 30 -1.85 -1.54 7.23
CA SER A 30 -1.91 -0.34 8.06
C SER A 30 -2.96 0.64 7.55
N ILE A 31 -2.92 0.97 6.25
CA ILE A 31 -3.93 1.85 5.61
C ILE A 31 -5.33 1.26 5.72
N LEU A 32 -5.49 -0.04 5.45
CA LEU A 32 -6.78 -0.73 5.52
C LEU A 32 -7.39 -0.63 6.93
N ARG A 33 -6.56 -0.70 7.98
CA ARG A 33 -7.01 -0.59 9.38
C ARG A 33 -7.60 0.77 9.70
N GLU A 34 -6.96 1.85 9.25
CA GLU A 34 -7.44 3.22 9.43
C GLU A 34 -8.71 3.47 8.60
N MET A 35 -8.73 2.99 7.35
CA MET A 35 -9.88 3.13 6.44
C MET A 35 -11.15 2.45 6.96
N LYS A 36 -11.04 1.35 7.74
CA LYS A 36 -12.19 0.71 8.40
C LYS A 36 -12.94 1.62 9.38
N GLN A 37 -12.29 2.67 9.88
CA GLN A 37 -12.91 3.64 10.78
C GLN A 37 -13.71 4.72 10.02
N VAL A 38 -13.47 4.87 8.72
CA VAL A 38 -14.09 5.89 7.87
C VAL A 38 -15.26 5.33 7.07
N ASN A 39 -15.10 4.14 6.48
CA ASN A 39 -16.10 3.50 5.64
C ASN A 39 -16.25 2.01 5.96
N ARG A 40 -17.43 1.46 5.61
CA ARG A 40 -17.62 0.01 5.55
C ARG A 40 -16.82 -0.53 4.37
N LEU A 41 -15.75 -1.25 4.66
CA LEU A 41 -14.93 -1.85 3.61
C LEU A 41 -15.55 -3.14 3.08
N HIS A 42 -15.46 -3.32 1.76
CA HIS A 42 -15.89 -4.55 1.09
C HIS A 42 -14.96 -5.73 1.37
N LYS A 43 -13.72 -5.47 1.79
CA LYS A 43 -12.69 -6.46 2.08
C LYS A 43 -12.08 -6.23 3.45
N THR A 44 -11.81 -7.32 4.17
CA THR A 44 -11.24 -7.27 5.52
C THR A 44 -9.72 -7.45 5.55
N LYS A 45 -9.11 -7.84 4.41
CA LYS A 45 -7.69 -8.11 4.21
C LYS A 45 -7.16 -7.41 2.95
N VAL A 46 -5.86 -7.20 2.89
CA VAL A 46 -5.16 -6.71 1.69
C VAL A 46 -5.21 -7.79 0.61
N GLU A 47 -5.54 -7.40 -0.62
CA GLU A 47 -5.52 -8.28 -1.79
C GLU A 47 -4.26 -8.02 -2.63
N GLN A 48 -3.72 -9.08 -3.21
CA GLN A 48 -2.61 -9.00 -4.15
C GLN A 48 -3.13 -9.24 -5.57
N ALA A 49 -2.73 -8.36 -6.48
CA ALA A 49 -3.11 -8.45 -7.88
C ALA A 49 -1.98 -7.93 -8.78
N GLY A 50 -1.91 -8.44 -10.00
CA GLY A 50 -0.84 -8.14 -10.97
C GLY A 50 -0.92 -6.78 -11.65
N PHE A 51 -1.42 -5.73 -10.98
CA PHE A 51 -1.58 -4.40 -11.54
C PHE A 51 -0.23 -3.80 -11.96
N ALA A 52 -0.15 -3.29 -13.19
CA ALA A 52 1.08 -2.67 -13.71
C ALA A 52 1.56 -1.49 -12.86
N VAL A 53 0.62 -0.73 -12.29
CA VAL A 53 0.89 0.45 -11.45
C VAL A 53 1.65 0.10 -10.16
N LEU A 54 1.58 -1.16 -9.73
CA LEU A 54 2.22 -1.64 -8.50
C LEU A 54 3.60 -2.28 -8.73
N LYS A 55 4.08 -2.34 -9.97
CA LYS A 55 5.32 -3.06 -10.34
C LYS A 55 6.58 -2.19 -10.32
N GLY A 56 6.58 -1.10 -9.57
CA GLY A 56 7.76 -0.24 -9.42
C GLY A 56 8.94 -1.01 -8.83
N GLN A 57 10.10 -0.98 -9.48
CA GLN A 57 11.30 -1.66 -8.96
C GLN A 57 11.81 -0.93 -7.71
N GLY A 58 11.90 -1.64 -6.59
CA GLY A 58 12.42 -1.11 -5.33
C GLY A 58 11.52 -0.09 -4.62
N ILE A 59 10.32 0.17 -5.13
CA ILE A 59 9.39 1.16 -4.56
C ILE A 59 8.15 0.42 -4.02
N PRO A 60 7.92 0.43 -2.70
CA PRO A 60 6.70 -0.13 -2.15
C PRO A 60 5.46 0.60 -2.68
N SER A 61 4.47 -0.14 -3.14
CA SER A 61 3.33 0.39 -3.87
C SER A 61 2.03 -0.28 -3.42
N VAL A 62 0.98 0.51 -3.22
CA VAL A 62 -0.37 0.04 -2.88
C VAL A 62 -1.41 0.75 -3.74
N LEU A 63 -2.51 0.04 -4.04
CA LEU A 63 -3.70 0.63 -4.65
C LEU A 63 -4.78 0.71 -3.57
N VAL A 64 -5.37 1.89 -3.40
CA VAL A 64 -6.42 2.13 -2.40
C VAL A 64 -7.73 2.41 -3.12
N GLU A 65 -8.69 1.50 -2.96
CA GLU A 65 -10.07 1.72 -3.40
C GLU A 65 -10.81 2.54 -2.34
N THR A 66 -11.21 3.76 -2.69
CA THR A 66 -11.79 4.72 -1.73
C THR A 66 -13.31 4.60 -1.60
N ALA A 67 -13.98 4.19 -2.68
CA ALA A 67 -15.42 4.01 -2.80
C ALA A 67 -15.76 3.24 -4.08
N PHE A 68 -16.96 2.66 -4.15
CA PHE A 68 -17.54 2.10 -5.36
C PHE A 68 -18.50 3.10 -6.00
N ILE A 69 -18.13 3.65 -7.16
CA ILE A 69 -19.00 4.59 -7.92
C ILE A 69 -20.31 3.92 -8.36
N SER A 70 -20.34 2.59 -8.51
CA SER A 70 -21.56 1.85 -8.79
C SER A 70 -22.58 1.84 -7.65
N ASN A 71 -22.18 2.24 -6.45
CA ASN A 71 -23.05 2.39 -5.28
C ASN A 71 -23.43 3.89 -5.13
N PRO A 72 -24.69 4.30 -5.38
CA PRO A 72 -25.09 5.71 -5.34
C PRO A 72 -24.81 6.41 -4.01
N GLN A 73 -24.90 5.68 -2.89
CA GLN A 73 -24.58 6.23 -1.57
C GLN A 73 -23.09 6.56 -1.46
N GLU A 74 -22.21 5.66 -1.91
CA GLU A 74 -20.76 5.87 -1.89
C GLU A 74 -20.31 6.93 -2.91
N GLU A 75 -20.91 6.96 -4.10
CA GLU A 75 -20.69 8.00 -5.11
C GLU A 75 -21.01 9.40 -4.56
N SER A 76 -22.16 9.55 -3.89
CA SER A 76 -22.55 10.84 -3.30
C SER A 76 -21.55 11.32 -2.23
N LEU A 77 -20.98 10.38 -1.45
CA LEU A 77 -19.97 10.70 -0.45
C LEU A 77 -18.62 11.03 -1.08
N LEU A 78 -18.23 10.33 -2.15
CA LEU A 78 -16.93 10.47 -2.82
C LEU A 78 -16.68 11.89 -3.34
N ILE A 79 -17.74 12.63 -3.70
CA ILE A 79 -17.65 14.01 -4.18
C ILE A 79 -17.67 15.07 -3.06
N THR A 80 -17.89 14.67 -1.81
CA THR A 80 -17.94 15.63 -0.68
C THR A 80 -16.55 15.87 -0.10
N HIS A 81 -16.21 17.15 0.07
CA HIS A 81 -14.91 17.55 0.62
C HIS A 81 -14.66 16.98 2.03
N SER A 82 -15.68 16.94 2.88
CA SER A 82 -15.55 16.41 4.25
C SER A 82 -15.25 14.91 4.26
N HIS A 83 -15.80 14.13 3.32
CA HIS A 83 -15.50 12.71 3.22
C HIS A 83 -14.11 12.46 2.59
N GLN A 84 -13.76 13.19 1.53
CA GLN A 84 -12.42 13.15 0.94
C GLN A 84 -11.34 13.43 1.99
N GLN A 85 -11.56 14.42 2.86
CA GLN A 85 -10.63 14.74 3.95
C GLN A 85 -10.48 13.58 4.95
N LYS A 86 -11.58 12.92 5.34
CA LYS A 86 -11.53 11.74 6.22
C LYS A 86 -10.73 10.59 5.60
N ILE A 87 -10.91 10.35 4.31
CA ILE A 87 -10.15 9.32 3.57
C ILE A 87 -8.66 9.68 3.52
N ALA A 88 -8.34 10.92 3.16
CA ALA A 88 -6.96 11.41 3.11
C ALA A 88 -6.26 11.28 4.48
N GLU A 89 -6.95 11.63 5.57
CA GLU A 89 -6.44 11.47 6.93
C GLU A 89 -6.22 10.02 7.32
N ALA A 90 -7.12 9.11 6.95
CA ALA A 90 -6.96 7.68 7.21
C ALA A 90 -5.76 7.10 6.45
N ILE A 91 -5.59 7.45 5.18
CA ILE A 91 -4.42 7.04 4.38
C ILE A 91 -3.14 7.60 5.01
N TYR A 92 -3.12 8.87 5.38
CA TYR A 92 -1.98 9.51 6.04
C TYR A 92 -1.61 8.81 7.36
N ARG A 93 -2.59 8.52 8.22
CA ARG A 93 -2.37 7.79 9.47
C ARG A 93 -1.80 6.40 9.21
N GLY A 94 -2.32 5.69 8.20
CA GLY A 94 -1.83 4.37 7.82
C GLY A 94 -0.36 4.38 7.38
N ILE A 95 -0.01 5.33 6.51
CA ILE A 95 1.39 5.56 6.07
C ILE A 95 2.28 5.88 7.26
N ARG A 96 1.89 6.85 8.09
CA ARG A 96 2.66 7.28 9.26
C ARG A 96 2.87 6.13 10.25
N ASN A 97 1.83 5.34 10.52
CA ASN A 97 1.91 4.21 11.43
C ASN A 97 2.88 3.15 10.90
N GLN A 98 2.85 2.85 9.60
CA GLN A 98 3.79 1.91 9.00
C GLN A 98 5.23 2.42 9.05
N MET A 99 5.46 3.70 8.73
CA MET A 99 6.80 4.31 8.81
C MET A 99 7.39 4.33 10.22
N LEU A 100 6.54 4.43 11.25
CA LEU A 100 6.96 4.39 12.65
C LEU A 100 7.23 2.95 13.12
N ALA A 101 6.49 1.97 12.60
CA ALA A 101 6.67 0.56 12.90
C ALA A 101 7.90 -0.04 12.22
N ASP A 102 8.20 0.39 10.98
CA ASP A 102 9.42 0.01 10.30
C ASP A 102 10.59 0.90 10.75
N THR A 103 11.53 0.34 11.51
CA THR A 103 12.76 1.01 11.92
C THR A 103 13.95 0.69 11.02
N SER A 104 13.76 -0.07 9.93
CA SER A 104 14.85 -0.50 9.05
C SER A 104 15.57 0.65 8.34
N TRP A 105 14.94 1.82 8.22
CA TRP A 105 15.51 3.03 7.63
C TRP A 105 16.31 3.91 8.61
N LYS A 106 16.33 3.57 9.91
CA LYS A 106 16.97 4.38 10.96
C LYS A 106 18.45 4.04 11.23
N HIS A 107 19.03 3.14 10.45
CA HIS A 107 20.43 2.68 10.55
C HIS A 107 21.13 2.83 9.20
#